data_AF-A0A661P5G6-F1
#
_entry.id   AF-A0A661P5G6-F1
#
_cell.length_a   1.000
_cell.length_b   1.000
_cell.length_c   1.000
_cell.angle_alpha   90.00
_cell.angle_beta   90.00
_cell.angle_gamma   90.00
#
_symmetry.space_group_name_H-M   'P 1'
#
loop_
_entity.id
_entity.type
_entity.pdbx_description
1 polymer ?
#
loop_
_entity_poly.entity_id
_entity_poly.type
_entity_poly.pdbx_seq_one_letter_code
_entity_poly.pdbx_strand_id
1 'polypeptide(L)'
;AISSFDTLLAPFVRYDGLDYCQVKQALQEFVFNVNIPTRVGFQTPFTNITMDLHVPLTLKDQPVIVEGKEQRETYADFQPEMDMINSAFAKVMMEGDARGRVFTFPIPTYNITTNFDWENPNLDMMWKMTGKYGIPYFSNFVNSDMSPEDARSMCCRLRLDNRELLKRGGGLFGANPLTGSIGVVTINMPRIGYFAEKEDDFLTRLSGLLLLAKESLLIKRKILEKFTGQNLYPYSRFYLREVKEGTGLYWKNHFATIGIIGMNEACLNFLGKDIGSRGGRRFSLKVMDFTRDMLKEFQEETGDMFNLEATPAEGTSYRLAMIDKRKYPDILCANEEEYEKGAGPFYTNSTQLPVNYTDDIFETLDLQDELQGKYTGGTVQHIYLSEQVGDIEVIKSLIKKVATNFRLPYFTLSPTFSVCPSHGYLRGGQEKCPTCNSETEVYSRVVGYLRPVKQWNPGKQAEFSRRKSFKVA
;
A
#
# COMPACT_ATOMS: atom_id res chain seq x y z
N ALA A 1 7.78 8.37 -2.50
CA ALA A 1 7.61 8.08 -1.06
C ALA A 1 8.75 8.76 -0.33
N ILE A 2 8.52 9.19 0.90
CA ILE A 2 9.53 9.81 1.75
C ILE A 2 9.59 8.97 3.02
N SER A 3 10.71 8.28 3.22
CA SER A 3 10.92 7.43 4.39
C SER A 3 11.51 8.25 5.54
N SER A 4 11.29 7.82 6.79
CA SER A 4 11.83 8.48 7.98
C SER A 4 11.50 9.97 8.05
N PHE A 5 10.26 10.32 7.72
CA PHE A 5 9.84 11.71 7.53
C PHE A 5 9.94 12.53 8.82
N ASP A 6 9.50 11.96 9.94
CA ASP A 6 9.64 12.55 11.27
C ASP A 6 11.10 12.61 11.73
N THR A 7 11.85 11.52 11.60
CA THR A 7 13.27 11.47 12.00
C THR A 7 14.12 12.50 11.26
N LEU A 8 13.99 12.58 9.92
CA LEU A 8 14.86 13.43 9.10
C LEU A 8 14.50 14.92 9.19
N LEU A 9 13.28 15.25 9.60
CA LEU A 9 12.86 16.64 9.79
C LEU A 9 13.07 17.15 11.23
N ALA A 10 13.17 16.25 12.21
CA ALA A 10 13.32 16.59 13.62
C ALA A 10 14.47 17.57 13.93
N PRO A 11 15.66 17.49 13.28
CA PRO A 11 16.74 18.44 13.54
C PRO A 11 16.34 19.89 13.22
N PHE A 12 15.64 20.13 12.11
CA PHE A 12 15.26 21.48 11.69
C PHE A 12 14.31 22.15 12.68
N VAL A 13 13.44 21.38 13.34
CA VAL A 13 12.57 21.91 14.41
C VAL A 13 13.40 22.53 15.53
N ARG A 14 14.47 21.85 15.97
CA ARG A 14 15.33 22.34 17.06
C ARG A 14 16.23 23.49 16.63
N TYR A 15 16.95 23.35 15.52
CA TYR A 15 17.93 24.36 15.09
C TYR A 15 17.27 25.67 14.64
N ASP A 16 16.06 25.61 14.09
CA ASP A 16 15.30 26.80 13.72
C ASP A 16 14.49 27.35 14.93
N GLY A 17 14.53 26.67 16.08
CA GLY A 17 13.83 27.08 17.31
C GLY A 17 12.30 27.11 17.17
N LEU A 18 11.74 26.17 16.40
CA LEU A 18 10.32 26.18 16.07
C LEU A 18 9.46 25.71 17.25
N ASP A 19 8.41 26.47 17.55
CA ASP A 19 7.36 26.03 18.46
C ASP A 19 6.34 25.11 17.76
N TYR A 20 5.44 24.51 18.56
CA TYR A 20 4.39 23.62 18.05
C TYR A 20 3.50 24.28 16.99
N CYS A 21 3.18 25.58 17.14
CA CYS A 21 2.31 26.27 16.19
C CYS A 21 3.00 26.43 14.84
N GLN A 22 4.30 26.76 14.84
CA GLN A 22 5.12 26.86 13.64
C GLN A 22 5.30 25.50 12.96
N VAL A 23 5.57 24.43 13.72
CA VAL A 23 5.66 23.06 13.17
C VAL A 23 4.33 22.63 12.55
N LYS A 24 3.21 22.87 13.25
CA LYS A 24 1.87 22.58 12.71
C LYS A 24 1.59 23.38 11.43
N GLN A 25 1.95 24.65 11.39
CA GLN A 25 1.78 25.50 10.21
C GLN A 25 2.60 24.97 9.02
N ALA A 26 3.86 24.62 9.22
CA ALA A 26 4.72 24.06 8.17
C ALA A 26 4.16 22.72 7.63
N LEU A 27 3.67 21.85 8.52
CA LEU A 27 3.04 20.59 8.12
C LEU A 27 1.71 20.83 7.40
N GLN A 28 0.93 21.83 7.80
CA GLN A 28 -0.29 22.23 7.10
C GLN A 28 0.04 22.68 5.68
N GLU A 29 1.02 23.58 5.51
CA GLU A 29 1.46 24.03 4.19
C GLU A 29 1.92 22.86 3.32
N PHE A 30 2.72 21.94 3.88
CA PHE A 30 3.13 20.73 3.18
C PHE A 30 1.93 19.88 2.72
N VAL A 31 1.00 19.56 3.63
CA VAL A 31 -0.17 18.73 3.33
C VAL A 31 -1.05 19.38 2.26
N PHE A 32 -1.33 20.68 2.35
CA PHE A 32 -2.11 21.39 1.34
C PHE A 32 -1.39 21.37 -0.02
N ASN A 33 -0.09 21.66 -0.05
CA ASN A 33 0.69 21.72 -1.29
C ASN A 33 0.74 20.37 -2.02
N VAL A 34 0.88 19.25 -1.31
CA VAL A 34 0.88 17.92 -1.96
C VAL A 34 -0.49 17.45 -2.43
N ASN A 35 -1.57 18.15 -2.04
CA ASN A 35 -2.92 17.91 -2.55
C ASN A 35 -3.36 18.92 -3.62
N ILE A 36 -2.45 19.76 -4.12
CA ILE A 36 -2.74 20.60 -5.30
C ILE A 36 -2.61 19.75 -6.57
N PRO A 37 -3.63 19.71 -7.45
CA PRO A 37 -3.63 18.89 -8.66
C PRO A 37 -2.76 19.52 -9.76
N THR A 38 -1.45 19.32 -9.67
CA THR A 38 -0.47 19.92 -10.59
C THR A 38 0.07 18.95 -11.65
N ARG A 39 -0.21 17.64 -11.56
CA ARG A 39 0.27 16.66 -12.56
C ARG A 39 -0.62 16.63 -13.80
N VAL A 40 -0.07 16.15 -14.92
CA VAL A 40 -0.79 15.88 -16.17
C VAL A 40 -2.05 15.07 -15.87
N GLY A 41 -3.21 15.57 -16.33
CA GLY A 41 -4.52 14.99 -16.00
C GLY A 41 -5.20 15.57 -14.76
N PHE A 42 -4.70 16.70 -14.22
CA PHE A 42 -5.25 17.38 -13.03
C PHE A 42 -5.35 16.45 -11.81
N GLN A 43 -4.32 15.63 -11.61
CA GLN A 43 -4.20 14.75 -10.46
C GLN A 43 -3.15 15.28 -9.49
N THR A 44 -3.38 15.04 -8.21
CA THR A 44 -2.41 15.32 -7.16
C THR A 44 -1.24 14.34 -7.23
N PRO A 45 -0.05 14.72 -6.77
CA PRO A 45 1.05 13.78 -6.66
C PRO A 45 0.74 12.67 -5.66
N PHE A 46 0.78 11.43 -6.12
CA PHE A 46 0.68 10.28 -5.23
C PHE A 46 1.90 10.27 -4.29
N THR A 47 1.64 10.55 -3.01
CA THR A 47 2.69 10.76 -2.01
C THR A 47 2.44 9.86 -0.80
N ASN A 48 3.50 9.24 -0.31
CA ASN A 48 3.49 8.41 0.89
C ASN A 48 4.61 8.89 1.80
N ILE A 49 4.34 8.96 3.10
CA ILE A 49 5.34 9.22 4.13
C ILE A 49 5.38 8.04 5.10
N THR A 50 6.58 7.69 5.56
CA THR A 50 6.77 6.72 6.64
C THR A 50 7.21 7.47 7.88
N MET A 51 6.50 7.21 8.99
CA MET A 51 6.74 7.78 10.30
C MET A 51 7.38 6.69 11.17
N ASP A 52 8.59 6.98 11.67
CA ASP A 52 9.37 6.01 12.43
C ASP A 52 8.90 5.91 13.89
N LEU A 53 8.29 6.98 14.45
CA LEU A 53 7.92 7.18 15.86
C LEU A 53 9.10 7.25 16.83
N HIS A 54 10.09 6.40 16.64
CA HIS A 54 11.34 6.39 17.38
C HIS A 54 12.50 6.44 16.41
N VAL A 55 13.59 7.06 16.85
CA VAL A 55 14.79 7.17 16.04
C VAL A 55 15.26 5.77 15.63
N PRO A 56 15.30 5.44 14.32
CA PRO A 56 15.63 4.10 13.86
C PRO A 56 17.11 3.82 14.11
N LEU A 57 17.45 2.55 14.40
CA LEU A 57 18.82 2.15 14.76
C LEU A 57 19.85 2.55 13.70
N THR A 58 19.46 2.52 12.42
CA THR A 58 20.36 2.91 11.31
C THR A 58 20.74 4.39 11.29
N LEU A 59 19.94 5.26 11.91
CA LEU A 59 20.18 6.71 11.93
C LEU A 59 20.61 7.21 13.31
N LYS A 60 20.30 6.46 14.38
CA LYS A 60 20.49 6.88 15.76
C LYS A 60 21.85 7.53 16.04
N ASP A 61 22.93 6.86 15.65
CA ASP A 61 24.30 7.31 15.95
C ASP A 61 24.90 8.20 14.85
N GLN A 62 24.13 8.52 13.80
CA GLN A 62 24.59 9.40 12.72
C GLN A 62 24.50 10.87 13.17
N PRO A 63 25.51 11.69 12.86
CA PRO A 63 25.40 13.13 13.07
C PRO A 63 24.27 13.70 12.22
N VAL A 64 23.51 14.64 12.77
CA VAL A 64 22.47 15.32 12.01
C VAL A 64 23.10 16.30 11.02
N ILE A 65 22.44 16.50 9.88
CA ILE A 65 22.90 17.42 8.84
C ILE A 65 21.97 18.62 8.79
N VAL A 66 22.51 19.80 9.08
CA VAL A 66 21.82 21.09 9.02
C VAL A 66 22.65 22.03 8.18
N GLU A 67 22.02 22.75 7.25
CA GLU A 67 22.70 23.63 6.28
C GLU A 67 23.83 22.93 5.48
N GLY A 68 23.70 21.62 5.26
CA GLY A 68 24.72 20.81 4.57
C GLY A 68 25.97 20.51 5.40
N LYS A 69 25.94 20.74 6.71
CA LYS A 69 27.03 20.45 7.64
C LYS A 69 26.60 19.46 8.70
N GLU A 70 27.47 18.49 8.99
CA GLU A 70 27.34 17.62 10.15
C GLU A 70 27.41 18.45 11.43
N GLN A 71 26.51 18.15 12.37
CA GLN A 71 26.47 18.76 13.68
C GLN A 71 27.05 17.82 14.74
N ARG A 72 27.19 18.31 15.97
CA ARG A 72 27.70 17.50 17.09
C ARG A 72 26.67 16.48 17.57
N GLU A 73 25.41 16.87 17.55
CA GLU A 73 24.27 16.07 17.95
C GLU A 73 23.99 14.97 16.92
N THR A 74 23.45 13.86 17.42
CA THR A 74 23.05 12.71 16.61
C THR A 74 21.54 12.62 16.53
N TYR A 75 20.97 11.85 15.58
CA TYR A 75 19.52 11.71 15.52
C TYR A 75 18.91 11.17 16.81
N ALA A 76 19.66 10.41 17.62
CA ALA A 76 19.23 9.94 18.95
C ALA A 76 18.72 11.06 19.87
N ASP A 77 19.23 12.27 19.67
CA ASP A 77 18.97 13.41 20.55
C ASP A 77 17.64 14.12 20.25
N PHE A 78 16.88 13.74 19.20
CA PHE A 78 15.75 14.52 18.65
C PHE A 78 14.36 13.89 18.82
N GLN A 79 14.18 12.99 19.79
CA GLN A 79 12.88 12.36 20.07
C GLN A 79 11.75 13.38 20.37
N PRO A 80 11.97 14.46 21.18
CA PRO A 80 10.91 15.44 21.44
C PRO A 80 10.38 16.13 20.17
N GLU A 81 11.26 16.43 19.21
CA GLU A 81 10.89 17.04 17.94
C GLU A 81 10.16 16.07 17.02
N MET A 82 10.55 14.79 17.01
CA MET A 82 9.79 13.73 16.31
C MET A 82 8.36 13.61 16.86
N ASP A 83 8.20 13.63 18.18
CA ASP A 83 6.89 13.58 18.83
C ASP A 83 6.04 14.80 18.47
N MET A 84 6.65 15.99 18.42
CA MET A 84 5.99 17.22 18.00
C MET A 84 5.50 17.15 16.55
N ILE A 85 6.34 16.67 15.62
CA ILE A 85 5.99 16.47 14.21
C ILE A 85 4.82 15.49 14.08
N ASN A 86 4.88 14.35 14.77
CA ASN A 86 3.83 13.33 14.74
C ASN A 86 2.48 13.87 15.23
N SER A 87 2.49 14.55 16.38
CA SER A 87 1.29 15.15 16.97
C SER A 87 0.69 16.24 16.06
N ALA A 88 1.53 17.12 15.53
CA ALA A 88 1.13 18.19 14.63
C ALA A 88 0.58 17.64 13.29
N PHE A 89 1.22 16.62 12.72
CA PHE A 89 0.77 15.97 11.48
C PHE A 89 -0.61 15.32 11.67
N ALA A 90 -0.79 14.53 12.73
CA ALA A 90 -2.07 13.91 13.04
C ALA A 90 -3.17 14.96 13.27
N LYS A 91 -2.84 16.10 13.89
CA LYS A 91 -3.77 17.22 14.07
C LYS A 91 -4.21 17.83 12.74
N VAL A 92 -3.29 18.09 11.83
CA VAL A 92 -3.59 18.65 10.48
C VAL A 92 -4.50 17.69 9.70
N MET A 93 -4.16 16.40 9.67
CA MET A 93 -4.97 15.38 8.98
C MET A 93 -6.37 15.22 9.60
N MET A 94 -6.50 15.42 10.91
CA MET A 94 -7.78 15.37 11.63
C MET A 94 -8.69 16.56 11.35
N GLU A 95 -8.11 17.76 11.25
CA GLU A 95 -8.81 19.01 10.93
C GLU A 95 -9.32 19.00 9.48
N GLY A 96 -8.53 18.48 8.54
CA GLY A 96 -8.89 18.43 7.13
C GLY A 96 -8.76 19.78 6.43
N ASP A 97 -9.36 19.91 5.24
CA ASP A 97 -9.38 21.17 4.49
C ASP A 97 -10.30 22.22 5.15
N ALA A 98 -10.45 23.39 4.51
CA ALA A 98 -11.30 24.47 5.01
C ALA A 98 -12.78 24.08 5.21
N ARG A 99 -13.22 22.94 4.65
CA ARG A 99 -14.57 22.37 4.80
C ARG A 99 -14.56 21.08 5.63
N GLY A 100 -13.44 20.74 6.25
CA GLY A 100 -13.26 19.53 7.06
C GLY A 100 -13.18 18.25 6.23
N ARG A 101 -12.90 18.33 4.92
CA ARG A 101 -12.64 17.14 4.09
C ARG A 101 -11.29 16.55 4.44
N VAL A 102 -11.20 15.22 4.44
CA VAL A 102 -9.92 14.53 4.63
C VAL A 102 -9.00 14.77 3.44
N PHE A 103 -7.70 14.85 3.71
CA PHE A 103 -6.69 14.84 2.67
C PHE A 103 -6.42 13.42 2.19
N THR A 104 -6.33 13.24 0.87
CA THR A 104 -5.99 11.95 0.27
C THR A 104 -4.50 11.64 0.41
N PHE A 105 -3.66 12.68 0.35
CA PHE A 105 -2.21 12.58 0.42
C PHE A 105 -1.63 13.51 1.52
N PRO A 106 -0.39 13.29 1.98
CA PRO A 106 0.33 12.03 1.80
C PRO A 106 -0.38 10.89 2.53
N ILE A 107 -0.17 9.65 2.09
CA ILE A 107 -0.60 8.48 2.84
C ILE A 107 0.45 8.23 3.93
N PRO A 108 0.09 8.30 5.21
CA PRO A 108 1.01 8.01 6.29
C PRO A 108 1.05 6.51 6.59
N THR A 109 2.25 6.00 6.82
CA THR A 109 2.51 4.65 7.35
C THR A 109 3.23 4.78 8.69
N TYR A 110 2.77 4.00 9.68
CA TYR A 110 3.42 3.84 10.97
C TYR A 110 3.89 2.39 11.15
N ASN A 111 5.10 2.24 11.69
CA ASN A 111 5.69 0.94 11.94
C ASN A 111 5.28 0.42 13.34
N ILE A 112 4.76 -0.80 13.40
CA ILE A 112 4.48 -1.50 14.67
C ILE A 112 5.56 -2.54 14.91
N THR A 113 6.32 -2.38 15.99
CA THR A 113 7.40 -3.29 16.40
C THR A 113 7.04 -4.01 17.69
N THR A 114 7.84 -4.99 18.10
CA THR A 114 7.68 -5.69 19.38
C THR A 114 7.76 -4.75 20.60
N ASN A 115 8.50 -3.65 20.48
CA ASN A 115 8.72 -2.66 21.54
C ASN A 115 7.81 -1.42 21.41
N PHE A 116 6.75 -1.50 20.59
CA PHE A 116 5.84 -0.39 20.38
C PHE A 116 5.15 0.02 21.70
N ASP A 117 5.24 1.30 22.06
CA ASP A 117 4.60 1.85 23.26
C ASP A 117 3.12 2.19 23.00
N TRP A 118 2.25 1.29 23.43
CA TRP A 118 0.79 1.41 23.27
C TRP A 118 0.17 2.49 24.16
N GLU A 119 0.86 2.89 25.22
CA GLU A 119 0.38 3.87 26.20
C GLU A 119 1.03 5.25 26.01
N ASN A 120 1.77 5.44 24.91
CA ASN A 120 2.39 6.73 24.60
C ASN A 120 1.32 7.81 24.38
N PRO A 121 1.25 8.84 25.25
CA PRO A 121 0.23 9.89 25.16
C PRO A 121 0.38 10.77 23.91
N ASN A 122 1.57 10.81 23.30
CA ASN A 122 1.82 11.56 22.06
C ASN A 122 1.11 10.92 20.85
N LEU A 123 0.62 9.67 20.97
CA LEU A 123 -0.06 8.93 19.91
C LEU A 123 -1.59 9.07 19.94
N ASP A 124 -2.17 9.72 20.95
CA ASP A 124 -3.62 9.87 21.10
C ASP A 124 -4.32 10.42 19.84
N MET A 125 -3.71 11.43 19.21
CA MET A 125 -4.27 12.01 17.99
C MET A 125 -4.17 11.05 16.79
N MET A 126 -3.12 10.24 16.73
CA MET A 126 -2.94 9.21 15.70
C MET A 126 -4.01 8.11 15.84
N TRP A 127 -4.35 7.71 17.07
CA TRP A 127 -5.46 6.76 17.29
C TRP A 127 -6.83 7.35 16.92
N LYS A 128 -7.10 8.60 17.29
CA LYS A 128 -8.34 9.31 16.87
C LYS A 128 -8.45 9.41 15.35
N MET A 129 -7.34 9.72 14.69
CA MET A 129 -7.21 9.77 13.23
C MET A 129 -7.49 8.41 12.58
N THR A 130 -6.96 7.34 13.19
CA THR A 130 -7.17 5.96 12.75
C THR A 130 -8.64 5.59 12.80
N GLY A 131 -9.33 5.86 13.91
CA GLY A 131 -10.74 5.58 14.07
C GLY A 131 -11.64 6.37 13.11
N LYS A 132 -11.33 7.66 12.91
CA LYS A 132 -12.15 8.58 12.11
C LYS A 132 -12.06 8.35 10.60
N TYR A 133 -10.84 8.20 10.10
CA TYR A 133 -10.56 8.20 8.67
C TYR A 133 -9.86 6.92 8.18
N GLY A 134 -9.45 6.03 9.08
CA GLY A 134 -8.70 4.83 8.70
C GLY A 134 -7.30 5.12 8.20
N ILE A 135 -6.72 6.23 8.64
CA ILE A 135 -5.31 6.59 8.43
C ILE A 135 -4.64 6.64 9.81
N PRO A 136 -3.46 6.05 9.98
CA PRO A 136 -2.51 5.66 8.96
C PRO A 136 -2.65 4.19 8.50
N TYR A 137 -1.73 3.78 7.64
CA TYR A 137 -1.37 2.38 7.43
C TYR A 137 -0.50 1.89 8.58
N PHE A 138 -0.64 0.61 8.91
CA PHE A 138 0.24 -0.05 9.87
C PHE A 138 1.10 -1.08 9.15
N SER A 139 2.42 -0.94 9.29
CA SER A 139 3.41 -1.92 8.86
C SER A 139 3.74 -2.81 10.06
N ASN A 140 3.46 -4.11 9.96
CA ASN A 140 3.65 -5.06 11.06
C ASN A 140 5.05 -5.68 11.02
N PHE A 141 5.85 -5.40 12.04
CA PHE A 141 7.16 -5.99 12.25
C PHE A 141 7.21 -6.95 13.45
N VAL A 142 6.10 -7.17 14.15
CA VAL A 142 6.05 -7.98 15.39
C VAL A 142 6.32 -9.45 15.09
N ASN A 143 5.63 -10.01 14.09
CA ASN A 143 5.72 -11.42 13.70
C ASN A 143 6.47 -11.63 12.38
N SER A 144 7.44 -10.76 12.12
CA SER A 144 8.15 -10.65 10.86
C SER A 144 9.61 -11.10 11.03
N ASP A 145 10.16 -11.81 10.04
CA ASP A 145 11.58 -12.16 9.99
C ASP A 145 12.49 -10.94 9.67
N MET A 146 11.89 -9.79 9.40
CA MET A 146 12.54 -8.52 9.05
C MET A 146 12.27 -7.46 10.11
N SER A 147 13.25 -6.60 10.39
CA SER A 147 13.06 -5.40 11.19
C SER A 147 12.64 -4.18 10.33
N PRO A 148 12.18 -3.06 10.93
CA PRO A 148 11.96 -1.82 10.19
C PRO A 148 13.20 -1.35 9.40
N GLU A 149 14.39 -1.60 9.92
CA GLU A 149 15.67 -1.30 9.27
C GLU A 149 15.92 -2.18 8.05
N ASP A 150 15.46 -3.43 8.09
CA ASP A 150 15.54 -4.37 6.96
C ASP A 150 14.54 -4.01 5.86
N ALA A 151 13.46 -3.28 6.17
CA ALA A 151 12.33 -3.00 5.27
C ALA A 151 12.08 -1.51 5.10
N ARG A 152 12.68 -0.88 4.08
CA ARG A 152 12.31 0.49 3.72
C ARG A 152 11.19 0.48 2.69
N SER A 153 9.99 0.79 3.14
CA SER A 153 8.76 0.74 2.33
C SER A 153 8.78 1.78 1.21
N MET A 154 8.68 1.32 -0.04
CA MET A 154 8.30 2.19 -1.16
C MET A 154 6.77 2.31 -1.22
N CYS A 155 6.32 3.44 -1.76
CA CYS A 155 4.92 3.84 -1.94
C CYS A 155 3.97 2.66 -2.20
N CYS A 156 2.81 2.65 -1.54
CA CYS A 156 1.75 1.66 -1.71
C CYS A 156 2.21 0.21 -1.56
N ARG A 157 2.81 -0.13 -0.41
CA ARG A 157 2.90 -1.50 0.15
C ARG A 157 4.22 -2.25 -0.07
N LEU A 158 5.14 -1.76 -0.91
CA LEU A 158 6.28 -2.56 -1.39
C LEU A 158 7.32 -2.81 -0.28
N ARG A 159 7.50 -4.08 0.07
CA ARG A 159 8.47 -4.57 1.05
C ARG A 159 9.79 -4.90 0.35
N LEU A 160 10.90 -4.45 0.90
CA LEU A 160 12.24 -4.65 0.37
C LEU A 160 13.05 -5.41 1.41
N ASP A 161 13.63 -6.56 1.07
CA ASP A 161 14.64 -7.18 1.94
C ASP A 161 16.01 -6.60 1.62
N ASN A 162 16.46 -5.68 2.49
CA ASN A 162 17.76 -5.07 2.37
C ASN A 162 18.90 -6.09 2.42
N ARG A 163 18.71 -7.30 2.97
CA ARG A 163 19.73 -8.36 2.98
C ARG A 163 20.00 -8.90 1.58
N GLU A 164 19.00 -8.96 0.70
CA GLU A 164 19.21 -9.34 -0.70
C GLU A 164 19.93 -8.24 -1.49
N LEU A 165 19.63 -6.97 -1.19
CA LEU A 165 20.35 -5.81 -1.73
C LEU A 165 21.82 -5.78 -1.23
N LEU A 166 22.05 -6.02 0.06
CA LEU A 166 23.37 -6.05 0.72
C LEU A 166 24.21 -7.25 0.27
N LYS A 167 23.60 -8.42 0.01
CA LYS A 167 24.31 -9.60 -0.51
C LYS A 167 24.95 -9.36 -1.88
N ARG A 168 24.46 -8.39 -2.66
CA ARG A 168 24.98 -8.06 -4.00
C ARG A 168 25.65 -6.67 -4.07
N GLY A 169 25.46 -5.81 -3.08
CA GLY A 169 26.07 -4.48 -2.99
C GLY A 169 27.03 -4.38 -1.81
N GLY A 170 28.32 -4.54 -2.07
CA GLY A 170 29.35 -4.21 -1.08
C GLY A 170 29.33 -2.71 -0.78
N GLY A 171 29.05 -2.34 0.47
CA GLY A 171 29.16 -0.97 0.95
C GLY A 171 28.03 -0.58 1.91
N LEU A 172 28.41 -0.34 3.16
CA LEU A 172 27.54 0.04 4.29
C LEU A 172 26.92 1.45 4.16
N PHE A 173 26.95 2.08 2.98
CA PHE A 173 26.60 3.49 2.80
C PHE A 173 25.40 3.67 1.84
N GLY A 174 24.28 4.17 2.36
CA GLY A 174 23.42 5.12 1.64
C GLY A 174 22.39 4.61 0.62
N ALA A 175 22.32 3.32 0.26
CA ALA A 175 21.39 2.85 -0.79
C ALA A 175 19.88 2.93 -0.46
N ASN A 176 19.54 3.19 0.81
CA ASN A 176 18.24 2.87 1.37
C ASN A 176 17.06 3.82 1.02
N PRO A 177 17.21 4.94 0.29
CA PRO A 177 16.08 5.62 -0.36
C PRO A 177 16.12 5.60 -1.90
N LEU A 178 17.06 4.90 -2.55
CA LEU A 178 17.31 4.96 -4.01
C LEU A 178 16.85 3.70 -4.76
N THR A 179 15.67 3.20 -4.41
CA THR A 179 15.07 1.97 -4.95
C THR A 179 13.60 2.21 -5.30
N GLY A 180 12.96 1.24 -5.96
CA GLY A 180 11.58 1.32 -6.44
C GLY A 180 11.29 0.20 -7.43
N SER A 181 10.25 0.37 -8.25
CA SER A 181 9.95 -0.55 -9.36
C SER A 181 10.11 0.17 -10.69
N ILE A 182 10.76 -0.48 -11.67
CA ILE A 182 10.84 0.04 -13.04
C ILE A 182 9.49 -0.06 -13.76
N GLY A 183 8.58 -0.91 -13.28
CA GLY A 183 7.29 -1.18 -13.89
C GLY A 183 6.66 -2.45 -13.34
N VAL A 184 5.35 -2.55 -13.54
CA VAL A 184 4.53 -3.67 -13.10
C VAL A 184 3.87 -4.32 -14.32
N VAL A 185 3.95 -5.65 -14.41
CA VAL A 185 3.13 -6.46 -15.34
C VAL A 185 2.21 -7.34 -14.50
N THR A 186 0.90 -7.20 -14.67
CA THR A 186 -0.10 -7.95 -13.89
C THR A 186 -0.64 -9.14 -14.69
N ILE A 187 -0.57 -10.34 -14.11
CA ILE A 187 -1.11 -11.57 -14.69
C ILE A 187 -2.60 -11.68 -14.36
N ASN A 188 -3.40 -11.91 -15.41
CA ASN A 188 -4.85 -12.14 -15.32
C ASN A 188 -5.13 -13.60 -14.95
N MET A 189 -5.19 -13.90 -13.65
CA MET A 189 -5.38 -15.26 -13.15
C MET A 189 -6.73 -15.89 -13.56
N PRO A 190 -7.87 -15.16 -13.56
CA PRO A 190 -9.17 -15.69 -14.00
C PRO A 190 -9.12 -16.32 -15.39
N ARG A 191 -8.39 -15.67 -16.31
CA ARG A 191 -8.21 -16.16 -17.67
C ARG A 191 -7.52 -17.51 -17.72
N ILE A 192 -6.52 -17.72 -16.86
CA ILE A 192 -5.81 -19.00 -16.76
C ILE A 192 -6.77 -20.06 -16.21
N GLY A 193 -7.48 -19.74 -15.13
CA GLY A 193 -8.44 -20.65 -14.51
C GLY A 193 -9.55 -21.10 -15.45
N TYR A 194 -10.03 -20.20 -16.30
CA TYR A 194 -11.06 -20.50 -17.32
C TYR A 194 -10.61 -21.49 -18.40
N PHE A 195 -9.33 -21.48 -18.76
CA PHE A 195 -8.80 -22.37 -19.81
C PHE A 195 -8.15 -23.65 -19.28
N ALA A 196 -7.82 -23.69 -18.00
CA ALA A 196 -7.14 -24.82 -17.42
C ALA A 196 -8.11 -25.99 -17.20
N GLU A 197 -7.75 -27.17 -17.72
CA GLU A 197 -8.50 -28.40 -17.44
C GLU A 197 -7.92 -29.18 -16.24
N LYS A 198 -6.61 -29.04 -16.04
CA LYS A 198 -5.85 -29.70 -14.99
C LYS A 198 -4.86 -28.74 -14.36
N GLU A 199 -4.41 -29.08 -13.16
CA GLU A 199 -3.50 -28.24 -12.40
C GLU A 199 -2.17 -27.99 -13.13
N ASP A 200 -1.61 -29.02 -13.79
CA ASP A 200 -0.37 -28.88 -14.56
C ASP A 200 -0.53 -27.94 -15.78
N ASP A 201 -1.70 -27.93 -16.41
CA ASP A 201 -2.03 -27.00 -17.50
C ASP A 201 -2.12 -25.57 -16.97
N PHE A 202 -2.74 -25.36 -15.80
CA PHE A 202 -2.77 -24.05 -15.14
C PHE A 202 -1.35 -23.52 -14.92
N LEU A 203 -0.46 -24.34 -14.33
CA LEU A 203 0.91 -23.94 -14.01
C LEU A 203 1.75 -23.71 -15.28
N THR A 204 1.54 -24.49 -16.33
CA THR A 204 2.22 -24.32 -17.62
C THR A 204 1.78 -23.03 -18.33
N ARG A 205 0.50 -22.69 -18.29
CA ARG A 205 0.00 -21.41 -18.81
C ARG A 205 0.54 -20.23 -18.01
N LEU A 206 0.55 -20.36 -16.69
CA LEU A 206 1.11 -19.34 -15.80
C LEU A 206 2.60 -19.13 -16.08
N SER A 207 3.39 -20.19 -16.20
CA SER A 207 4.83 -20.08 -16.46
C SER A 207 5.11 -19.37 -17.79
N GLY A 208 4.36 -19.70 -18.85
CA GLY A 208 4.46 -19.01 -20.14
C GLY A 208 4.19 -17.50 -20.03
N LEU A 209 3.18 -17.10 -19.25
CA LEU A 209 2.86 -15.70 -19.00
C LEU A 209 3.90 -14.99 -18.12
N LEU A 210 4.45 -15.68 -17.11
CA LEU A 210 5.53 -15.16 -16.28
C LEU A 210 6.81 -14.91 -17.09
N LEU A 211 7.15 -15.80 -18.03
CA LEU A 211 8.27 -15.61 -18.95
C LEU A 211 8.06 -14.39 -19.86
N LEU A 212 6.86 -14.19 -20.39
CA LEU A 212 6.53 -13.00 -21.18
C LEU A 212 6.62 -11.71 -20.35
N ALA A 213 6.16 -11.76 -19.10
CA ALA A 213 6.27 -10.64 -18.17
C ALA A 213 7.74 -10.31 -17.85
N LYS A 214 8.59 -11.32 -17.64
CA LYS A 214 10.05 -11.17 -17.49
C LYS A 214 10.63 -10.40 -18.66
N GLU A 215 10.42 -10.89 -19.89
CA GLU A 215 10.97 -10.27 -21.09
C GLU A 215 10.50 -8.82 -21.26
N SER A 216 9.20 -8.55 -21.03
CA SER A 216 8.65 -7.20 -21.10
C SER A 216 9.36 -6.23 -20.14
N LEU A 217 9.58 -6.65 -18.90
CA LEU A 217 10.23 -5.84 -17.87
C LEU A 217 11.73 -5.65 -18.15
N LEU A 218 12.43 -6.68 -18.65
CA LEU A 218 13.84 -6.56 -19.05
C LEU A 218 14.03 -5.60 -20.23
N ILE A 219 13.14 -5.65 -21.23
CA ILE A 219 13.13 -4.68 -22.34
C ILE A 219 12.94 -3.27 -21.78
N LYS A 220 11.98 -3.07 -20.87
CA LYS A 220 11.74 -1.77 -20.23
C LYS A 220 12.99 -1.26 -19.49
N ARG A 221 13.68 -2.13 -18.75
CA ARG A 221 14.92 -1.77 -18.04
C ARG A 221 15.98 -1.23 -19.00
N LYS A 222 16.22 -1.94 -20.11
CA LYS A 222 17.19 -1.53 -21.15
C LYS A 222 16.88 -0.13 -21.70
N ILE A 223 15.60 0.16 -21.94
CA ILE A 223 15.16 1.48 -22.43
C ILE A 223 15.35 2.57 -21.38
N LEU A 224 15.01 2.31 -20.11
CA LEU A 224 15.21 3.27 -19.02
C LEU A 224 16.69 3.62 -18.83
N GLU A 225 17.59 2.64 -18.87
CA GLU A 225 19.04 2.86 -18.80
C GLU A 225 19.51 3.76 -19.96
N LYS A 226 19.11 3.45 -21.20
CA LYS A 226 19.45 4.23 -22.38
C LYS A 226 19.00 5.69 -22.25
N PHE A 227 17.73 5.91 -21.91
CA PHE A 227 17.15 7.25 -21.80
C PHE A 227 17.74 8.05 -20.63
N THR A 228 18.05 7.39 -19.50
CA THR A 228 18.72 8.04 -18.37
C THR A 228 20.14 8.45 -18.75
N GLY A 229 20.88 7.59 -19.47
CA GLY A 229 22.20 7.93 -20.02
C GLY A 229 22.17 9.08 -21.03
N GLN A 230 21.08 9.22 -21.79
CA GLN A 230 20.83 10.34 -22.72
C GLN A 230 20.26 11.60 -22.03
N ASN A 231 20.22 11.62 -20.68
CA ASN A 231 19.74 12.74 -19.88
C ASN A 231 18.26 13.11 -20.09
N LEU A 232 17.42 12.17 -20.54
CA LEU A 232 15.96 12.36 -20.64
C LEU A 232 15.25 12.27 -19.29
N TYR A 233 15.94 11.78 -18.26
CA TYR A 233 15.47 11.75 -16.87
C TYR A 233 16.48 12.45 -15.94
N PRO A 234 16.67 13.77 -16.04
CA PRO A 234 17.75 14.48 -15.37
C PRO A 234 17.70 14.37 -13.84
N TYR A 235 16.51 14.44 -13.24
CA TYR A 235 16.33 14.27 -11.79
C TYR A 235 16.74 12.86 -11.34
N SER A 236 16.21 11.82 -11.98
CA SER A 236 16.56 10.43 -11.66
C SER A 236 18.05 10.17 -11.89
N ARG A 237 18.63 10.70 -12.98
CA ARG A 237 20.07 10.61 -13.24
C ARG A 237 20.89 11.21 -12.11
N PHE A 238 20.51 12.38 -11.60
CA PHE A 238 21.21 13.01 -10.49
C PHE A 238 21.13 12.16 -9.21
N TYR A 239 19.93 11.76 -8.78
CA TYR A 239 19.76 11.00 -7.53
C TYR A 239 20.31 9.58 -7.61
N LEU A 240 20.38 8.97 -8.80
CA LEU A 240 20.90 7.61 -9.00
C LEU A 240 22.38 7.58 -9.44
N ARG A 241 23.09 8.72 -9.41
CA ARG A 241 24.50 8.81 -9.85
C ARG A 241 25.43 7.88 -9.07
N GLU A 242 25.24 7.77 -7.75
CA GLU A 242 26.06 6.91 -6.89
C GLU A 242 25.78 5.43 -7.15
N VAL A 243 24.53 5.07 -7.44
CA VAL A 243 24.16 3.71 -7.89
C VAL A 243 24.85 3.39 -9.22
N LYS A 244 24.87 4.35 -10.15
CA LYS A 244 25.55 4.22 -11.44
C LYS A 244 27.06 4.07 -11.30
N GLU A 245 27.69 4.85 -10.43
CA GLU A 245 29.13 4.77 -10.15
C GLU A 245 29.50 3.42 -9.51
N GLY A 246 28.69 2.93 -8.56
CA GLY A 246 28.95 1.67 -7.87
C GLY A 246 28.62 0.41 -8.69
N THR A 247 27.60 0.44 -9.54
CA THR A 247 27.07 -0.77 -10.23
C THR A 247 27.22 -0.75 -11.75
N GLY A 248 27.59 0.40 -12.32
CA GLY A 248 27.58 0.60 -13.78
C GLY A 248 26.18 0.78 -14.38
N LEU A 249 25.10 0.79 -13.58
CA LEU A 249 23.71 0.94 -14.04
C LEU A 249 22.92 1.90 -13.12
N TYR A 250 22.00 2.70 -13.67
CA TYR A 250 21.22 3.65 -12.86
C TYR A 250 20.12 2.96 -12.04
N TRP A 251 19.43 2.00 -12.66
CA TRP A 251 18.23 1.37 -12.14
C TRP A 251 18.50 0.01 -11.49
N LYS A 252 19.77 -0.32 -11.19
CA LYS A 252 20.14 -1.65 -10.66
C LYS A 252 19.37 -2.01 -9.40
N ASN A 253 19.17 -1.03 -8.52
CA ASN A 253 18.46 -1.18 -7.26
C ASN A 253 16.92 -1.16 -7.41
N HIS A 254 16.36 -1.14 -8.63
CA HIS A 254 14.91 -1.13 -8.85
C HIS A 254 14.40 -2.50 -9.29
N PHE A 255 13.25 -2.90 -8.77
CA PHE A 255 12.60 -4.18 -9.04
C PHE A 255 11.89 -4.19 -10.39
N ALA A 256 11.90 -5.35 -11.03
CA ALA A 256 10.96 -5.73 -12.06
C ALA A 256 9.77 -6.43 -11.39
N THR A 257 8.62 -5.75 -11.34
CA THR A 257 7.49 -6.23 -10.53
C THR A 257 6.52 -7.02 -11.37
N ILE A 258 6.22 -8.24 -10.92
CA ILE A 258 5.13 -9.05 -11.46
C ILE A 258 4.00 -9.03 -10.44
N GLY A 259 2.81 -8.66 -10.89
CA GLY A 259 1.62 -8.64 -10.08
C GLY A 259 0.60 -9.69 -10.49
N ILE A 260 -0.36 -9.98 -9.63
CA ILE A 260 -1.50 -10.85 -9.96
C ILE A 260 -2.84 -10.21 -9.58
N ILE A 261 -3.89 -10.66 -10.24
CA ILE A 261 -5.27 -10.25 -9.97
C ILE A 261 -6.24 -11.41 -10.18
N GLY A 262 -7.31 -11.43 -9.38
CA GLY A 262 -8.46 -12.32 -9.58
C GLY A 262 -8.20 -13.77 -9.22
N MET A 263 -7.37 -14.06 -8.20
CA MET A 263 -7.12 -15.45 -7.82
C MET A 263 -8.41 -16.14 -7.32
N ASN A 264 -9.34 -15.39 -6.71
CA ASN A 264 -10.66 -15.91 -6.39
C ASN A 264 -11.40 -16.39 -7.64
N GLU A 265 -11.51 -15.56 -8.67
CA GLU A 265 -12.21 -15.95 -9.90
C GLU A 265 -11.42 -16.99 -10.70
N ALA A 266 -10.10 -17.06 -10.56
CA ALA A 266 -9.31 -18.18 -11.07
C ALA A 266 -9.73 -19.51 -10.41
N CYS A 267 -9.92 -19.52 -9.08
CA CYS A 267 -10.44 -20.70 -8.37
C CYS A 267 -11.87 -21.03 -8.78
N LEU A 268 -12.75 -20.03 -8.95
CA LEU A 268 -14.13 -20.25 -9.38
C LEU A 268 -14.18 -20.89 -10.78
N ASN A 269 -13.44 -20.32 -11.73
CA ASN A 269 -13.44 -20.82 -13.11
C ASN A 269 -12.76 -22.20 -13.24
N PHE A 270 -11.74 -22.50 -12.44
CA PHE A 270 -10.98 -23.76 -12.54
C PHE A 270 -11.52 -24.88 -11.65
N LEU A 271 -11.77 -24.58 -10.37
CA LEU A 271 -12.14 -25.57 -9.34
C LEU A 271 -13.65 -25.62 -9.07
N GLY A 272 -14.41 -24.63 -9.55
CA GLY A 272 -15.80 -24.43 -9.15
C GLY A 272 -15.96 -24.03 -7.67
N LYS A 273 -14.90 -23.54 -7.02
CA LYS A 273 -14.89 -23.16 -5.60
C LYS A 273 -14.12 -21.87 -5.39
N ASP A 274 -14.54 -21.05 -4.42
CA ASP A 274 -13.85 -19.81 -4.09
C ASP A 274 -12.50 -20.02 -3.38
N ILE A 275 -11.72 -18.95 -3.27
CA ILE A 275 -10.38 -18.95 -2.63
C ILE A 275 -10.42 -19.21 -1.11
N GLY A 276 -11.53 -18.91 -0.43
CA GLY A 276 -11.67 -19.14 1.01
C GLY A 276 -11.93 -20.60 1.35
N SER A 277 -12.46 -21.38 0.41
CA SER A 277 -12.61 -22.84 0.56
C SER A 277 -11.25 -23.53 0.82
N ARG A 278 -11.26 -24.64 1.57
CA ARG A 278 -10.03 -25.42 1.85
C ARG A 278 -9.28 -25.83 0.57
N GLY A 279 -10.02 -26.10 -0.51
CA GLY A 279 -9.45 -26.44 -1.82
C GLY A 279 -8.85 -25.22 -2.52
N GLY A 280 -9.62 -24.13 -2.62
CA GLY A 280 -9.18 -22.88 -3.26
C GLY A 280 -7.99 -22.24 -2.57
N ARG A 281 -7.97 -22.23 -1.23
CA ARG A 281 -6.84 -21.70 -0.44
C ARG A 281 -5.57 -22.50 -0.69
N ARG A 282 -5.65 -23.84 -0.65
CA ARG A 282 -4.51 -24.73 -0.90
C ARG A 282 -3.96 -24.54 -2.32
N PHE A 283 -4.84 -24.50 -3.31
CA PHE A 283 -4.46 -24.26 -4.70
C PHE A 283 -3.80 -22.89 -4.89
N SER A 284 -4.38 -21.84 -4.30
CA SER A 284 -3.82 -20.48 -4.36
C SER A 284 -2.45 -20.37 -3.72
N LEU A 285 -2.22 -21.03 -2.56
CA LEU A 285 -0.90 -21.09 -1.94
C LEU A 285 0.12 -21.78 -2.84
N LYS A 286 -0.26 -22.90 -3.47
CA LYS A 286 0.62 -23.61 -4.43
C LYS A 286 0.98 -22.72 -5.62
N VAL A 287 0.01 -22.01 -6.18
CA VAL A 287 0.23 -21.06 -7.30
C VAL A 287 1.14 -19.91 -6.89
N MET A 288 0.98 -19.39 -5.68
CA MET A 288 1.85 -18.35 -5.12
C MET A 288 3.28 -18.84 -4.93
N ASP A 289 3.47 -20.05 -4.38
CA ASP A 289 4.80 -20.65 -4.21
C ASP A 289 5.47 -20.90 -5.56
N PHE A 290 4.76 -21.51 -6.52
CA PHE A 290 5.24 -21.69 -7.89
C PHE A 290 5.69 -20.37 -8.53
N THR A 291 4.90 -19.30 -8.36
CA THR A 291 5.25 -17.97 -8.89
C THR A 291 6.52 -17.43 -8.25
N ARG A 292 6.67 -17.58 -6.93
CA ARG A 292 7.88 -17.12 -6.21
C ARG A 292 9.13 -17.88 -6.65
N ASP A 293 9.03 -19.19 -6.84
CA ASP A 293 10.15 -20.01 -7.29
C ASP A 293 10.61 -19.58 -8.69
N MET A 294 9.67 -19.37 -9.62
CA MET A 294 9.95 -18.81 -10.95
C MET A 294 10.62 -17.43 -10.89
N LEU A 295 10.13 -16.53 -10.02
CA LEU A 295 10.77 -15.21 -9.85
C LEU A 295 12.21 -15.35 -9.34
N LYS A 296 12.46 -16.26 -8.40
CA LYS A 296 13.81 -16.54 -7.89
C LYS A 296 14.73 -17.01 -9.01
N GLU A 297 14.28 -17.94 -9.85
CA GLU A 297 15.02 -18.38 -11.03
C GLU A 297 15.33 -17.21 -11.96
N PHE A 298 14.38 -16.29 -12.19
CA PHE A 298 14.63 -15.09 -13.00
C PHE A 298 15.71 -14.19 -12.39
N GLN A 299 15.76 -14.05 -11.05
CA GLN A 299 16.80 -13.26 -10.37
C GLN A 299 18.19 -13.90 -10.44
N GLU A 300 18.26 -15.22 -10.46
CA GLU A 300 19.49 -15.99 -10.61
C GLU A 300 20.00 -15.93 -12.06
N GLU A 301 19.11 -16.09 -13.04
CA GLU A 301 19.42 -16.05 -14.47
C GLU A 301 19.88 -14.66 -14.92
N THR A 302 19.15 -13.61 -14.55
CA THR A 302 19.35 -12.25 -15.10
C THR A 302 20.26 -11.38 -14.24
N GLY A 303 20.43 -11.75 -12.96
CA GLY A 303 21.07 -10.90 -11.96
C GLY A 303 20.24 -9.67 -11.56
N ASP A 304 19.03 -9.46 -12.09
CA ASP A 304 18.13 -8.37 -11.73
C ASP A 304 17.15 -8.78 -10.62
N MET A 305 16.59 -7.78 -9.92
CA MET A 305 15.64 -8.03 -8.85
C MET A 305 14.22 -8.13 -9.39
N PHE A 306 13.48 -9.13 -8.92
CA PHE A 306 12.08 -9.40 -9.24
C PHE A 306 11.28 -9.55 -7.96
N ASN A 307 10.06 -9.01 -7.93
CA ASN A 307 9.16 -9.20 -6.80
C ASN A 307 7.74 -9.48 -7.23
N LEU A 308 7.01 -10.13 -6.32
CA LEU A 308 5.59 -10.46 -6.47
C LEU A 308 4.74 -9.43 -5.72
N GLU A 309 3.82 -8.77 -6.43
CA GLU A 309 2.97 -7.72 -5.85
C GLU A 309 1.48 -8.08 -5.90
N ALA A 310 0.77 -7.77 -4.81
CA ALA A 310 -0.68 -7.68 -4.78
C ALA A 310 -1.13 -6.39 -5.46
N THR A 311 -1.23 -6.44 -6.79
CA THR A 311 -1.62 -5.30 -7.64
C THR A 311 -2.85 -4.58 -7.07
N PRO A 312 -2.77 -3.28 -6.74
CA PRO A 312 -3.91 -2.52 -6.22
C PRO A 312 -5.11 -2.53 -7.17
N ALA A 313 -4.87 -2.58 -8.48
CA ALA A 313 -5.86 -2.92 -9.50
C ALA A 313 -7.12 -2.01 -9.54
N GLU A 314 -7.00 -0.71 -9.26
CA GLU A 314 -8.12 0.23 -9.35
C GLU A 314 -8.81 0.16 -10.71
N GLY A 315 -8.05 0.36 -11.79
CA GLY A 315 -8.56 0.21 -13.16
C GLY A 315 -8.48 -1.22 -13.69
N THR A 316 -7.42 -1.96 -13.34
CA THR A 316 -7.15 -3.31 -13.90
C THR A 316 -8.24 -4.33 -13.56
N SER A 317 -8.80 -4.27 -12.34
CA SER A 317 -9.90 -5.14 -11.89
C SER A 317 -11.11 -5.06 -12.81
N TYR A 318 -11.59 -3.85 -13.09
CA TYR A 318 -12.71 -3.62 -14.00
C TYR A 318 -12.34 -3.89 -15.46
N ARG A 319 -11.18 -3.39 -15.91
CA ARG A 319 -10.77 -3.45 -17.32
C ARG A 319 -10.59 -4.88 -17.79
N LEU A 320 -9.90 -5.72 -17.02
CA LEU A 320 -9.65 -7.11 -17.42
C LEU A 320 -10.96 -7.92 -17.40
N ALA A 321 -11.77 -7.80 -16.35
CA ALA A 321 -13.06 -8.47 -16.29
C ALA A 321 -13.97 -8.08 -17.48
N MET A 322 -14.01 -6.79 -17.85
CA MET A 322 -14.77 -6.33 -19.01
C MET A 322 -14.28 -6.92 -20.33
N ILE A 323 -12.96 -6.90 -20.57
CA ILE A 323 -12.36 -7.51 -21.77
C ILE A 323 -12.68 -9.00 -21.81
N ASP A 324 -12.65 -9.63 -20.64
CA ASP A 324 -12.83 -11.05 -20.51
C ASP A 324 -14.26 -11.48 -20.80
N LYS A 325 -15.24 -10.80 -20.20
CA LYS A 325 -16.67 -10.96 -20.49
C LYS A 325 -17.02 -10.71 -21.94
N ARG A 326 -16.38 -9.74 -22.60
CA ARG A 326 -16.63 -9.48 -24.04
C ARG A 326 -16.13 -10.61 -24.93
N LYS A 327 -15.02 -11.25 -24.57
CA LYS A 327 -14.36 -12.25 -25.42
C LYS A 327 -14.84 -13.68 -25.11
N TYR A 328 -15.21 -13.94 -23.86
CA TYR A 328 -15.67 -15.24 -23.36
C TYR A 328 -16.82 -14.99 -22.39
N PRO A 329 -18.06 -14.89 -22.88
CA PRO A 329 -19.20 -14.44 -22.07
C PRO A 329 -19.46 -15.26 -20.79
N ASP A 330 -19.09 -16.54 -20.81
CA ASP A 330 -19.24 -17.53 -19.75
C ASP A 330 -18.10 -17.52 -18.71
N ILE A 331 -17.02 -16.77 -18.92
CA ILE A 331 -15.98 -16.63 -17.88
C ILE A 331 -16.54 -15.92 -16.65
N LEU A 332 -16.41 -16.52 -15.46
CA LEU A 332 -16.96 -15.94 -14.24
C LEU A 332 -16.18 -14.69 -13.79
N CYS A 333 -16.90 -13.64 -13.39
CA CYS A 333 -16.36 -12.50 -12.66
C CYS A 333 -16.82 -12.49 -11.19
N ALA A 334 -16.29 -11.57 -10.38
CA ALA A 334 -16.56 -11.51 -8.95
C ALA A 334 -18.03 -11.20 -8.62
N ASN A 335 -18.73 -10.54 -9.55
CA ASN A 335 -20.10 -10.06 -9.42
C ASN A 335 -21.02 -10.54 -10.53
N GLU A 336 -20.95 -11.82 -10.86
CA GLU A 336 -21.68 -12.44 -11.97
C GLU A 336 -23.17 -12.07 -11.99
N GLU A 337 -23.87 -12.27 -10.88
CA GLU A 337 -25.31 -12.01 -10.78
C GLU A 337 -25.68 -10.53 -10.98
N GLU A 338 -24.87 -9.60 -10.48
CA GLU A 338 -25.10 -8.17 -10.67
C GLU A 338 -24.66 -7.71 -12.06
N TYR A 339 -23.63 -8.34 -12.64
CA TYR A 339 -23.20 -8.08 -14.01
C TYR A 339 -24.30 -8.45 -15.00
N GLU A 340 -24.97 -9.58 -14.83
CA GLU A 340 -26.16 -9.96 -15.62
C GLU A 340 -27.30 -8.94 -15.50
N LYS A 341 -27.38 -8.23 -14.37
CA LYS A 341 -28.33 -7.14 -14.12
C LYS A 341 -27.83 -5.76 -14.59
N GLY A 342 -26.68 -5.70 -15.25
CA GLY A 342 -26.12 -4.49 -15.86
C GLY A 342 -25.04 -3.76 -15.04
N ALA A 343 -24.58 -4.31 -13.91
CA ALA A 343 -23.46 -3.74 -13.17
C ALA A 343 -22.13 -3.87 -13.93
N GLY A 344 -21.12 -3.08 -13.57
CA GLY A 344 -19.78 -3.25 -14.13
C GLY A 344 -19.12 -4.53 -13.62
N PRO A 345 -18.55 -5.40 -14.49
CA PRO A 345 -17.88 -6.62 -14.03
C PRO A 345 -16.52 -6.29 -13.41
N PHE A 346 -16.12 -6.98 -12.35
CA PHE A 346 -14.79 -6.80 -11.76
C PHE A 346 -14.16 -8.13 -11.32
N TYR A 347 -12.84 -8.10 -11.13
CA TYR A 347 -12.09 -9.18 -10.49
C TYR A 347 -11.65 -8.80 -9.10
N THR A 348 -11.66 -9.77 -8.20
CA THR A 348 -11.19 -9.60 -6.82
C THR A 348 -9.71 -9.25 -6.85
N ASN A 349 -9.29 -8.30 -6.02
CA ASN A 349 -7.92 -7.82 -6.00
C ASN A 349 -6.96 -8.94 -5.59
N SER A 350 -6.00 -9.28 -6.46
CA SER A 350 -4.91 -10.21 -6.15
C SER A 350 -5.38 -11.55 -5.57
N THR A 351 -4.98 -11.91 -4.35
CA THR A 351 -5.42 -13.11 -3.60
C THR A 351 -6.37 -12.79 -2.45
N GLN A 352 -6.99 -11.61 -2.48
CA GLN A 352 -7.98 -11.22 -1.47
C GLN A 352 -9.18 -12.16 -1.51
N LEU A 353 -9.84 -12.32 -0.35
CA LEU A 353 -11.17 -12.90 -0.30
C LEU A 353 -12.16 -12.00 -1.07
N PRO A 354 -13.28 -12.57 -1.57
CA PRO A 354 -14.41 -11.77 -2.01
C PRO A 354 -14.79 -10.74 -0.93
N VAL A 355 -15.10 -9.51 -1.35
CA VAL A 355 -15.41 -8.40 -0.43
C VAL A 355 -16.67 -8.62 0.43
N ASN A 356 -17.44 -9.67 0.14
CA ASN A 356 -18.65 -10.07 0.84
C ASN A 356 -18.53 -11.45 1.52
N TYR A 357 -17.31 -11.98 1.66
CA TYR A 357 -17.09 -13.35 2.12
C TYR A 357 -17.58 -13.61 3.55
N THR A 358 -17.19 -12.76 4.50
CA THR A 358 -17.59 -12.86 5.91
C THR A 358 -17.64 -11.46 6.57
N ASP A 359 -18.35 -11.33 7.68
CA ASP A 359 -18.32 -10.16 8.58
C ASP A 359 -17.47 -10.39 9.84
N ASP A 360 -16.76 -11.52 9.91
CA ASP A 360 -15.76 -11.80 10.94
C ASP A 360 -14.36 -11.35 10.48
N ILE A 361 -13.77 -10.43 11.24
CA ILE A 361 -12.41 -9.93 11.00
C ILE A 361 -11.40 -11.07 11.15
N PHE A 362 -11.50 -11.89 12.20
CA PHE A 362 -10.48 -12.90 12.49
C PHE A 362 -10.51 -14.04 11.48
N GLU A 363 -11.70 -14.46 11.03
CA GLU A 363 -11.82 -15.42 9.93
C GLU A 363 -11.14 -14.90 8.65
N THR A 364 -11.35 -13.61 8.31
CA THR A 364 -10.67 -12.98 7.18
C THR A 364 -9.16 -13.01 7.35
N LEU A 365 -8.65 -12.63 8.53
CA LEU A 365 -7.22 -12.59 8.81
C LEU A 365 -6.62 -14.00 8.77
N ASP A 366 -7.26 -15.02 9.36
CA ASP A 366 -6.80 -16.42 9.36
C ASP A 366 -6.66 -16.97 7.92
N LEU A 367 -7.66 -16.69 7.08
CA LEU A 367 -7.66 -17.15 5.69
C LEU A 367 -6.62 -16.41 4.84
N GLN A 368 -6.34 -15.14 5.15
CA GLN A 368 -5.48 -14.26 4.35
C GLN A 368 -4.02 -14.22 4.81
N ASP A 369 -3.70 -14.46 6.08
CA ASP A 369 -2.37 -14.25 6.66
C ASP A 369 -1.25 -14.89 5.85
N GLU A 370 -1.40 -16.18 5.59
CA GLU A 370 -0.41 -16.95 4.83
C GLU A 370 -0.29 -16.48 3.38
N LEU A 371 -1.41 -16.20 2.71
CA LEU A 371 -1.42 -15.74 1.32
C LEU A 371 -0.78 -14.36 1.18
N GLN A 372 -1.07 -13.44 2.10
CA GLN A 372 -0.48 -12.11 2.08
C GLN A 372 1.01 -12.17 2.42
N GLY A 373 1.44 -13.08 3.31
CA GLY A 373 2.85 -13.34 3.59
C GLY A 373 3.66 -13.88 2.41
N LYS A 374 3.03 -14.41 1.35
CA LYS A 374 3.74 -14.86 0.14
C LYS A 374 4.21 -13.72 -0.77
N TYR A 375 3.63 -12.53 -0.65
CA TYR A 375 4.09 -11.39 -1.47
C TYR A 375 5.45 -10.89 -1.01
N THR A 376 6.41 -10.86 -1.94
CA THR A 376 7.76 -10.31 -1.71
C THR A 376 7.84 -8.82 -2.07
N GLY A 377 6.82 -8.29 -2.74
CA GLY A 377 6.63 -6.88 -3.04
C GLY A 377 5.50 -6.28 -2.21
N GLY A 378 4.58 -5.59 -2.88
CA GLY A 378 3.52 -4.85 -2.19
C GLY A 378 2.30 -5.67 -1.80
N THR A 379 1.90 -5.68 -0.52
CA THR A 379 0.59 -6.17 -0.08
C THR A 379 -0.05 -5.35 1.06
N VAL A 380 -1.38 -5.34 1.17
CA VAL A 380 -2.10 -4.82 2.34
C VAL A 380 -3.41 -5.56 2.54
N GLN A 381 -3.75 -5.83 3.79
CA GLN A 381 -5.07 -6.28 4.19
C GLN A 381 -5.93 -5.08 4.62
N HIS A 382 -7.05 -4.86 3.94
CA HIS A 382 -8.01 -3.81 4.32
C HIS A 382 -9.07 -4.38 5.24
N ILE A 383 -9.24 -3.77 6.42
CA ILE A 383 -10.32 -4.09 7.35
C ILE A 383 -11.42 -3.03 7.15
N TYR A 384 -12.40 -3.33 6.30
CA TYR A 384 -13.47 -2.39 5.96
C TYR A 384 -14.52 -2.29 7.08
N LEU A 385 -14.70 -1.08 7.61
CA LEU A 385 -15.64 -0.79 8.68
C LEU A 385 -16.81 0.03 8.12
N SER A 386 -18.00 -0.15 8.68
CA SER A 386 -19.22 0.55 8.25
C SER A 386 -19.17 2.05 8.56
N GLU A 387 -18.54 2.39 9.69
CA GLU A 387 -18.40 3.77 10.17
C GLU A 387 -17.15 3.94 11.04
N GLN A 388 -16.94 5.15 11.52
CA GLN A 388 -15.85 5.50 12.43
C GLN A 388 -15.95 4.72 13.75
N VAL A 389 -14.80 4.29 14.26
CA VAL A 389 -14.64 3.81 15.65
C VAL A 389 -14.20 4.99 16.51
N GLY A 390 -14.99 5.32 17.53
CA GLY A 390 -14.72 6.47 18.42
C GLY A 390 -13.84 6.15 19.63
N ASP A 391 -13.83 4.88 20.06
CA ASP A 391 -13.09 4.43 21.23
C ASP A 391 -11.65 4.07 20.87
N ILE A 392 -10.70 4.80 21.45
CA ILE A 392 -9.26 4.63 21.24
C ILE A 392 -8.79 3.27 21.74
N GLU A 393 -9.31 2.80 22.87
CA GLU A 393 -8.88 1.53 23.47
C GLU A 393 -9.34 0.34 22.62
N VAL A 394 -10.52 0.44 22.01
CA VAL A 394 -10.98 -0.55 21.02
C VAL A 394 -10.05 -0.58 19.81
N ILE A 395 -9.65 0.58 19.29
CA ILE A 395 -8.72 0.69 18.15
C ILE A 395 -7.35 0.09 18.49
N LYS A 396 -6.75 0.51 19.62
CA LYS A 396 -5.48 -0.03 20.11
C LYS A 396 -5.55 -1.54 20.28
N SER A 397 -6.58 -2.04 20.95
CA SER A 397 -6.79 -3.48 21.21
C SER A 397 -6.89 -4.27 19.91
N LEU A 398 -7.65 -3.79 18.92
CA LEU A 398 -7.78 -4.45 17.62
C LEU A 398 -6.44 -4.47 16.87
N ILE A 399 -5.76 -3.34 16.75
CA ILE A 399 -4.48 -3.25 16.03
C ILE A 399 -3.42 -4.10 16.72
N LYS A 400 -3.37 -4.10 18.06
CA LYS A 400 -2.47 -4.94 18.84
C LYS A 400 -2.76 -6.42 18.57
N LYS A 401 -4.02 -6.86 18.65
CA LYS A 401 -4.40 -8.25 18.34
C LYS A 401 -4.02 -8.65 16.92
N VAL A 402 -4.22 -7.78 15.93
CA VAL A 402 -3.81 -8.06 14.54
C VAL A 402 -2.28 -8.21 14.46
N ALA A 403 -1.54 -7.23 15.00
CA ALA A 403 -0.09 -7.21 14.94
C ALA A 403 0.55 -8.41 15.64
N THR A 404 0.03 -8.82 16.81
CA THR A 404 0.62 -9.89 17.63
C THR A 404 0.22 -11.29 17.23
N ASN A 405 -0.93 -11.50 16.59
CA ASN A 405 -1.39 -12.85 16.23
C ASN A 405 -1.15 -13.22 14.75
N PHE A 406 -0.94 -12.24 13.88
CA PHE A 406 -0.79 -12.45 12.44
C PHE A 406 0.55 -11.96 11.91
N ARG A 407 1.00 -12.54 10.78
CA ARG A 407 2.24 -12.19 10.06
C ARG A 407 2.01 -11.17 8.94
N LEU A 408 0.76 -10.78 8.70
CA LEU A 408 0.33 -9.78 7.72
C LEU A 408 1.29 -8.59 7.69
N PRO A 409 1.99 -8.33 6.56
CA PRO A 409 2.99 -7.26 6.51
C PRO A 409 2.41 -5.86 6.71
N TYR A 410 1.20 -5.65 6.20
CA TYR A 410 0.58 -4.33 6.13
C TYR A 410 -0.93 -4.46 6.28
N PHE A 411 -1.53 -3.61 7.10
CA PHE A 411 -2.98 -3.58 7.25
C PHE A 411 -3.50 -2.17 7.55
N THR A 412 -4.81 -2.01 7.41
CA THR A 412 -5.51 -0.74 7.65
C THR A 412 -6.88 -0.99 8.28
N LEU A 413 -7.32 -0.09 9.15
CA LEU A 413 -8.74 0.11 9.39
C LEU A 413 -9.28 1.04 8.30
N SER A 414 -10.43 0.72 7.71
CA SER A 414 -10.97 1.44 6.56
C SER A 414 -12.46 1.75 6.76
N PRO A 415 -12.79 2.74 7.60
CA PRO A 415 -14.17 3.16 7.84
C PRO A 415 -14.74 3.88 6.62
N THR A 416 -16.04 3.70 6.41
CA THR A 416 -16.82 4.50 5.46
C THR A 416 -17.40 5.72 6.18
N PHE A 417 -17.36 6.86 5.53
CA PHE A 417 -17.91 8.11 6.08
C PHE A 417 -18.41 8.99 4.94
N SER A 418 -19.15 10.04 5.28
CA SER A 418 -19.67 10.99 4.28
C SER A 418 -19.29 12.41 4.64
N VAL A 419 -19.23 13.28 3.64
CA VAL A 419 -19.01 14.71 3.84
C VAL A 419 -20.16 15.49 3.22
N CYS A 420 -20.86 16.27 4.03
CA CYS A 420 -21.83 17.25 3.58
C CYS A 420 -21.09 18.54 3.20
N PRO A 421 -21.36 19.15 2.04
CA PRO A 421 -20.76 20.42 1.65
C PRO A 421 -21.03 21.58 2.64
N SER A 422 -22.11 21.50 3.41
CA SER A 422 -22.53 22.53 4.37
C SER A 422 -22.20 22.18 5.83
N HIS A 423 -22.34 20.92 6.22
CA HIS A 423 -22.24 20.48 7.62
C HIS A 423 -20.97 19.65 7.92
N GLY A 424 -20.14 19.38 6.92
CA GLY A 424 -18.88 18.64 7.11
C GLY A 424 -19.09 17.14 7.32
N TYR A 425 -18.26 16.55 8.18
CA TYR A 425 -18.16 15.11 8.40
C TYR A 425 -19.45 14.48 8.95
N LEU A 426 -19.85 13.35 8.37
CA LEU A 426 -20.96 12.51 8.80
C LEU A 426 -20.47 11.06 8.99
N ARG A 427 -20.93 10.42 10.06
CA ARG A 427 -20.58 9.02 10.36
C ARG A 427 -21.27 8.07 9.38
N GLY A 428 -20.51 7.13 8.82
CA GLY A 428 -21.03 6.13 7.88
C GLY A 428 -21.30 6.65 6.47
N GLY A 429 -21.69 5.73 5.58
CA GLY A 429 -22.11 6.03 4.21
C GLY A 429 -23.56 6.52 4.17
N GLN A 430 -23.75 7.84 4.20
CA GLN A 430 -25.06 8.49 4.14
C GLN A 430 -25.14 9.28 2.85
N GLU A 431 -26.00 8.91 1.89
CA GLU A 431 -26.11 9.60 0.59
C GLU A 431 -26.68 11.02 0.69
N LYS A 432 -27.46 11.29 1.74
CA LYS A 432 -28.05 12.60 2.03
C LYS A 432 -27.74 13.02 3.45
N CYS A 433 -27.51 14.32 3.63
CA CYS A 433 -27.25 14.89 4.95
C CYS A 433 -28.52 14.88 5.80
N PRO A 434 -28.50 14.39 7.05
CA PRO A 434 -29.68 14.35 7.91
C PRO A 434 -30.15 15.75 8.34
N THR A 435 -29.29 16.77 8.23
CA THR A 435 -29.58 18.13 8.66
C THR A 435 -30.15 19.02 7.55
N CYS A 436 -29.57 19.00 6.34
CA CYS A 436 -30.05 19.81 5.20
C CYS A 436 -30.65 19.00 4.04
N ASN A 437 -30.65 17.68 4.09
CA ASN A 437 -31.11 16.79 3.03
C ASN A 437 -30.35 16.91 1.69
N SER A 438 -29.27 17.70 1.63
CA SER A 438 -28.39 17.80 0.46
C SER A 438 -27.62 16.51 0.24
N GLU A 439 -27.30 16.23 -1.02
CA GLU A 439 -26.42 15.13 -1.43
C GLU A 439 -25.03 15.26 -0.79
N THR A 440 -24.47 14.14 -0.36
CA THR A 440 -23.16 14.06 0.28
C THR A 440 -22.12 13.41 -0.65
N GLU A 441 -20.87 13.58 -0.25
CA GLU A 441 -19.73 12.83 -0.79
C GLU A 441 -19.46 11.64 0.13
N VAL A 442 -19.82 10.42 -0.30
CA VAL A 442 -19.48 9.19 0.44
C VAL A 442 -18.04 8.81 0.13
N TYR A 443 -17.19 8.76 1.15
CA TYR A 443 -15.78 8.38 1.08
C TYR A 443 -15.58 6.96 1.60
N SER A 444 -14.73 6.21 0.90
CA SER A 444 -14.16 4.97 1.37
C SER A 444 -12.78 4.78 0.76
N ARG A 445 -12.10 3.70 1.15
CA ARG A 445 -10.81 3.32 0.58
C ARG A 445 -11.03 2.48 -0.67
N VAL A 446 -10.57 2.95 -1.82
CA VAL A 446 -10.76 2.24 -3.11
C VAL A 446 -9.82 1.04 -3.23
N VAL A 447 -8.52 1.31 -3.27
CA VAL A 447 -7.45 0.29 -3.35
C VAL A 447 -6.20 0.70 -2.57
N GLY A 448 -6.25 1.74 -1.75
CA GLY A 448 -5.02 2.28 -1.16
C GLY A 448 -5.14 3.69 -0.59
N TYR A 449 -6.13 4.44 -1.04
CA TYR A 449 -6.32 5.82 -0.63
C TYR A 449 -7.82 6.14 -0.58
N LEU A 450 -8.15 7.22 0.13
CA LEU A 450 -9.53 7.67 0.30
C LEU A 450 -9.96 8.47 -0.92
N ARG A 451 -11.15 8.18 -1.44
CA ARG A 451 -11.73 8.92 -2.57
C ARG A 451 -13.26 8.81 -2.54
N PRO A 452 -14.01 9.82 -3.01
CA PRO A 452 -15.46 9.70 -3.14
C PRO A 452 -15.85 8.52 -4.04
N VAL A 453 -16.77 7.67 -3.57
CA VAL A 453 -17.21 6.45 -4.27
C VAL A 453 -17.75 6.74 -5.66
N LYS A 454 -18.47 7.87 -5.82
CA LYS A 454 -19.02 8.31 -7.12
C LYS A 454 -17.95 8.57 -8.20
N GLN A 455 -16.71 8.81 -7.79
CA GLN A 455 -15.59 9.03 -8.72
C GLN A 455 -14.86 7.74 -9.10
N TRP A 456 -15.25 6.59 -8.54
CA TRP A 456 -14.63 5.31 -8.84
C TRP A 456 -15.16 4.80 -10.19
N ASN A 457 -14.42 3.89 -10.84
CA ASN A 457 -14.91 3.24 -12.05
C ASN A 457 -16.09 2.30 -11.75
N PRO A 458 -16.91 1.91 -12.74
CA PRO A 458 -18.10 1.10 -12.51
C PRO A 458 -17.84 -0.22 -11.80
N GLY A 459 -16.72 -0.90 -12.08
CA GLY A 459 -16.37 -2.15 -11.40
C GLY A 459 -16.05 -1.93 -9.92
N LYS A 460 -15.35 -0.85 -9.56
CA LYS A 460 -15.08 -0.50 -8.16
C LYS A 460 -16.32 0.01 -7.41
N GLN A 461 -17.27 0.65 -8.10
CA GLN A 461 -18.57 0.96 -7.51
C GLN A 461 -19.37 -0.32 -7.22
N ALA A 462 -19.37 -1.29 -8.14
CA ALA A 462 -20.00 -2.60 -7.95
C ALA A 462 -19.33 -3.41 -6.83
N GLU A 463 -17.99 -3.35 -6.73
CA GLU A 463 -17.26 -3.93 -5.60
C GLU A 463 -17.71 -3.29 -4.28
N PHE A 464 -17.77 -1.95 -4.21
CA PHE A 464 -18.19 -1.24 -3.02
C PHE A 464 -19.61 -1.62 -2.57
N SER A 465 -20.57 -1.71 -3.49
CA SER A 465 -21.94 -2.10 -3.16
C SER A 465 -22.06 -3.52 -2.60
N ARG A 466 -21.09 -4.39 -2.87
CA ARG A 466 -21.04 -5.75 -2.33
C ARG A 466 -20.32 -5.85 -0.99
N ARG A 467 -19.54 -4.85 -0.58
CA ARG A 467 -18.71 -4.94 0.64
C ARG A 467 -19.57 -5.26 1.86
N LYS A 468 -19.24 -6.37 2.54
CA LYS A 468 -19.75 -6.65 3.88
C LYS A 468 -18.79 -6.02 4.88
N SER A 469 -19.25 -5.00 5.60
CA SER A 469 -18.43 -4.35 6.63
C SER A 469 -18.33 -5.23 7.87
N PHE A 470 -17.17 -5.20 8.51
CA PHE A 470 -16.96 -5.87 9.78
C PHE A 470 -17.71 -5.17 10.91
N LYS A 471 -18.29 -5.97 11.82
CA LYS A 471 -18.93 -5.46 13.03
C LYS A 471 -17.89 -5.37 14.14
N VAL A 472 -17.66 -4.15 14.64
CA VAL A 472 -16.88 -3.93 15.86
C VAL A 472 -17.89 -3.97 17.01
N ALA A 473 -18.15 -5.16 17.55
CA ALA A 473 -19.07 -5.37 18.67
C ALA A 473 -18.46 -4.94 20.00
#